data_AF-A0A7X0V369-F1
#
_entry.id   AF-A0A7X0V369-F1
#
_cell.length_a   1.000
_cell.length_b   1.000
_cell.length_c   1.000
_cell.angle_alpha   90.00
_cell.angle_beta   90.00
_cell.angle_gamma   90.00
#
_symmetry.space_group_name_H-M   'P 1'
#
loop_
_entity.id
_entity.type
_entity.pdbx_description
1 polymer ?
#
loop_
_entity_poly.entity_id
_entity_poly.type
_entity_poly.pdbx_seq_one_letter_code
_entity_poly.pdbx_strand_id
1 'polypeptide(L)'
;MLSHHPYTSLPQVHYFYLPSQNGKPAEVIAVLNCTSDVIYIPVPEEDVELHAFFQRSITGAETRRFGDKPVWRIFNSWAELASDHQKYKVNPAVMELLLDCRTGKPLEEQYAVA
;
A
#
# COMPACT_ATOMS: atom_id res chain seq x y z
N MET A 1 36.19 0.76 15.40
CA MET A 1 35.55 0.68 14.08
C MET A 1 34.49 -0.39 14.16
N LEU A 2 33.21 -0.01 14.31
CA LEU A 2 32.10 -0.96 14.37
C LEU A 2 31.55 -1.11 12.96
N SER A 3 31.71 -2.31 12.42
CA SER A 3 31.19 -2.71 11.12
C SER A 3 29.67 -2.77 11.20
N HIS A 4 28.98 -1.68 10.85
CA HIS A 4 27.55 -1.72 10.57
C HIS A 4 27.35 -2.60 9.34
N HIS A 5 26.99 -3.87 9.53
CA HIS A 5 26.36 -4.63 8.46
C HIS A 5 25.05 -3.90 8.15
N PRO A 6 24.86 -3.36 6.93
CA PRO A 6 23.54 -2.94 6.55
C PRO A 6 22.75 -4.25 6.44
N TYR A 7 21.91 -4.54 7.43
CA TYR A 7 20.71 -5.31 7.13
C TYR A 7 19.94 -4.46 6.12
N THR A 8 20.26 -4.62 4.84
CA THR A 8 19.45 -4.10 3.76
C THR A 8 18.10 -4.76 3.95
N SER A 9 17.16 -4.02 4.54
CA SER A 9 15.78 -4.45 4.60
C SER A 9 15.38 -4.85 3.18
N LEU A 10 14.92 -6.09 3.01
CA LEU A 10 14.50 -6.57 1.71
C LEU A 10 13.45 -5.60 1.16
N PRO A 11 13.43 -5.30 -0.15
CA PRO A 11 12.43 -4.41 -0.73
C PRO A 11 11.00 -4.77 -0.32
N GLN A 12 10.30 -3.85 0.33
CA GLN A 12 8.95 -4.07 0.84
C GLN A 12 7.92 -3.17 0.16
N VAL A 13 6.67 -3.63 0.19
CA VAL A 13 5.49 -2.83 -0.06
C VAL A 13 4.77 -2.62 1.26
N HIS A 14 4.53 -1.37 1.61
CA HIS A 14 3.78 -0.98 2.80
C HIS A 14 2.43 -0.42 2.39
N TYR A 15 1.37 -0.85 3.08
CA TYR A 15 -0.01 -0.44 2.82
C TYR A 15 -0.51 0.45 3.94
N PHE A 16 -1.05 1.59 3.55
CA PHE A 16 -1.60 2.63 4.42
C PHE A 16 -3.05 2.87 4.04
N TYR A 17 -3.85 3.29 5.01
CA TYR A 17 -5.26 3.60 4.78
C TYR A 17 -5.52 5.06 5.13
N LEU A 18 -5.93 5.84 4.13
CA LEU A 18 -6.37 7.21 4.31
C LEU A 18 -7.90 7.21 4.37
N PRO A 19 -8.51 7.51 5.53
CA PRO A 19 -9.97 7.60 5.62
C PRO A 19 -10.52 8.73 4.75
N SER A 20 -11.80 8.63 4.39
CA SER A 20 -12.50 9.69 3.67
C SER A 20 -12.47 10.99 4.48
N GLN A 21 -12.03 12.08 3.86
CA GLN A 21 -11.92 13.40 4.48
C GLN A 21 -12.26 14.51 3.48
N ASN A 22 -12.90 15.58 3.93
CA ASN A 22 -13.19 16.79 3.14
C ASN A 22 -13.84 16.50 1.77
N GLY A 23 -14.77 15.54 1.74
CA GLY A 23 -15.49 15.13 0.52
C GLY A 23 -14.70 14.25 -0.44
N LYS A 24 -13.47 13.85 -0.09
CA LYS A 24 -12.71 12.83 -0.83
C LYS A 24 -13.04 11.42 -0.31
N PRO A 25 -13.12 10.42 -1.22
CA PRO A 25 -13.30 9.03 -0.81
C PRO A 25 -12.09 8.52 -0.01
N ALA A 26 -12.29 7.42 0.71
CA ALA A 26 -11.18 6.74 1.37
C ALA A 26 -10.28 6.05 0.35
N GLU A 27 -8.99 5.92 0.69
CA GLU A 27 -7.96 5.39 -0.20
C GLU A 27 -7.08 4.37 0.53
N VAL A 28 -6.64 3.34 -0.19
CA VAL A 28 -5.48 2.52 0.21
C VAL A 28 -4.27 2.97 -0.57
N ILE A 29 -3.20 3.30 0.13
CA ILE A 29 -1.93 3.74 -0.45
C ILE A 29 -0.94 2.59 -0.29
N ALA A 30 -0.42 2.06 -1.40
CA ALA A 30 0.71 1.14 -1.39
C ALA A 30 1.99 1.89 -1.78
N VAL A 31 2.99 1.85 -0.91
CA VAL A 31 4.32 2.40 -1.18
C VAL A 31 5.28 1.24 -1.39
N LEU A 32 5.73 1.05 -2.62
CA LEU A 32 6.77 0.10 -2.99
C LEU A 32 8.13 0.68 -2.62
N ASN A 33 9.09 -0.19 -2.26
CA ASN A 33 10.43 0.18 -1.79
C ASN A 33 10.36 1.17 -0.62
N CYS A 34 9.34 1.02 0.22
CA CYS A 34 9.16 1.88 1.38
C CYS A 34 10.15 1.47 2.47
N THR A 35 10.77 2.46 3.10
CA THR A 35 11.74 2.28 4.18
C THR A 35 11.19 2.68 5.55
N SER A 36 9.92 3.05 5.62
CA SER A 36 9.28 3.60 6.83
C SER A 36 7.87 3.07 6.97
N ASP A 37 7.52 2.62 8.17
CA ASP A 37 6.16 2.19 8.51
C ASP A 37 5.20 3.37 8.72
N VAL A 38 5.71 4.60 8.57
CA VAL A 38 4.97 5.84 8.72
C VAL A 38 5.19 6.72 7.50
N ILE A 39 4.11 7.30 6.99
CA ILE A 39 4.12 8.34 5.95
C ILE A 39 3.28 9.53 6.38
N TYR A 40 3.57 10.68 5.78
CA TYR A 40 2.81 11.91 5.99
C TYR A 40 2.16 12.31 4.67
N ILE A 41 0.83 12.50 4.69
CA ILE A 41 0.05 12.95 3.54
C ILE A 41 -0.29 14.42 3.72
N PRO A 42 0.20 15.32 2.85
CA PRO A 42 -0.18 16.73 2.93
C PRO A 42 -1.65 16.88 2.54
N VAL A 43 -2.49 17.30 3.49
CA VAL A 43 -3.86 17.74 3.22
C VAL A 43 -3.98 19.24 3.52
N PRO A 44 -5.01 19.95 3.00
CA PRO A 44 -5.04 21.42 3.05
C PRO A 44 -5.00 22.05 4.44
N GLU A 45 -5.38 21.31 5.49
CA GLU A 45 -5.49 21.81 6.87
C GLU A 45 -4.29 21.39 7.73
N GLU A 46 -3.79 20.17 7.56
CA GLU A 46 -2.64 19.61 8.28
C GLU A 46 -2.00 18.45 7.51
N ASP A 47 -0.79 18.04 7.89
CA ASP A 47 -0.21 16.79 7.39
C ASP A 47 -0.80 15.62 8.18
N VAL A 48 -1.39 14.65 7.49
CA VAL A 48 -1.94 13.45 8.12
C VAL A 48 -0.87 12.38 8.22
N GLU A 49 -0.53 11.98 9.44
CA GLU A 49 0.33 10.85 9.72
C GLU A 49 -0.44 9.53 9.53
N LEU A 50 0.09 8.63 8.71
CA LEU A 50 -0.47 7.30 8.47
C LEU A 50 0.53 6.22 8.85
N HIS A 51 0.06 5.23 9.59
CA HIS A 51 0.81 4.01 9.89
C HIS A 51 0.46 2.90 8.90
N ALA A 52 1.48 2.14 8.50
CA ALA A 52 1.30 0.97 7.68
C ALA A 52 0.46 -0.07 8.45
N PHE A 53 -0.66 -0.48 7.87
CA PHE A 53 -1.52 -1.50 8.47
C PHE A 53 -1.17 -2.91 7.98
N PHE A 54 -0.42 -3.01 6.88
CA PHE A 54 0.02 -4.27 6.31
C PHE A 54 1.30 -4.10 5.51
N GLN A 55 2.11 -5.15 5.43
CA GLN A 55 3.39 -5.15 4.72
C GLN A 55 3.61 -6.47 4.00
N ARG A 56 4.35 -6.42 2.89
CA ARG A 56 4.82 -7.62 2.19
C ARG A 56 6.13 -7.38 1.47
N SER A 57 6.77 -8.46 1.04
CA SER A 57 7.87 -8.38 0.08
C SER A 57 7.40 -7.93 -1.31
N ILE A 58 8.24 -7.15 -1.97
CA ILE A 58 8.10 -6.84 -3.40
C ILE A 58 8.24 -8.11 -4.24
N THR A 59 7.42 -8.22 -5.28
CA THR A 59 7.53 -9.29 -6.26
C THR A 59 8.59 -8.96 -7.31
N GLY A 60 9.18 -10.00 -7.93
CA GLY A 60 10.11 -9.78 -9.04
C GLY A 60 9.47 -9.09 -10.26
N ALA A 61 8.14 -9.15 -10.42
CA ALA A 61 7.43 -8.42 -11.47
C ALA A 61 7.40 -6.90 -11.18
N GLU A 62 7.19 -6.53 -9.91
CA GLU A 62 7.26 -5.14 -9.46
C GLU A 62 8.67 -4.58 -9.55
N THR A 63 9.69 -5.31 -9.06
CA THR A 63 11.10 -4.88 -9.17
C THR A 63 11.48 -4.61 -10.63
N ARG A 64 11.13 -5.53 -11.55
CA ARG A 64 11.42 -5.34 -12.98
C ARG A 64 10.71 -4.14 -13.59
N ARG A 65 9.52 -3.78 -13.08
CA ARG A 65 8.72 -2.69 -13.64
C ARG A 65 9.10 -1.33 -13.07
N PHE A 66 9.36 -1.25 -11.77
CA PHE A 66 9.48 -0.01 -11.01
C PHE A 66 10.91 0.26 -10.53
N GLY A 67 11.80 -0.74 -10.58
CA GLY A 67 13.16 -0.65 -10.04
C GLY A 67 13.16 -0.54 -8.52
N ASP A 68 14.19 0.13 -8.00
CA ASP A 68 14.50 0.18 -6.56
C ASP A 68 14.07 1.49 -5.89
N LYS A 69 13.44 2.41 -6.63
CA LYS A 69 12.99 3.70 -6.08
C LYS A 69 11.62 3.55 -5.40
N PRO A 70 11.31 4.37 -4.38
CA PRO A 70 9.98 4.43 -3.82
C PRO A 70 8.93 4.76 -4.88
N VAL A 71 7.88 3.95 -4.98
CA VAL A 71 6.76 4.16 -5.90
C VAL A 71 5.45 4.13 -5.13
N TRP A 72 4.67 5.18 -5.30
CA TRP A 72 3.39 5.38 -4.65
C TRP A 72 2.26 4.95 -5.56
N ARG A 73 1.31 4.20 -5.00
CA ARG A 73 0.14 3.71 -5.71
C ARG A 73 -1.08 3.90 -4.83
N ILE A 74 -2.12 4.45 -5.40
CA ILE A 74 -3.35 4.79 -4.70
C ILE A 74 -4.46 3.93 -5.30
N PHE A 75 -5.29 3.35 -4.43
CA PHE A 75 -6.39 2.48 -4.78
C PHE A 75 -7.65 2.97 -4.08
N ASN A 76 -8.72 3.16 -4.84
CA ASN A 76 -9.99 3.66 -4.32
C ASN A 76 -11.00 2.53 -4.06
N SER A 77 -10.66 1.30 -4.48
CA SER A 77 -11.44 0.11 -4.21
C SER A 77 -10.56 -1.12 -3.95
N TRP A 78 -11.11 -2.10 -3.22
CA TRP A 78 -10.46 -3.39 -3.01
C TRP A 78 -10.31 -4.19 -4.31
N ALA A 79 -11.20 -3.96 -5.29
CA ALA A 79 -11.15 -4.60 -6.60
C ALA A 79 -9.98 -4.10 -7.46
N GLU A 80 -9.69 -2.80 -7.42
CA GLU A 80 -8.51 -2.22 -8.06
C GLU A 80 -7.22 -2.79 -7.46
N LEU A 81 -7.14 -2.88 -6.13
CA LEU A 81 -6.01 -3.47 -5.43
C LEU A 81 -5.83 -4.96 -5.78
N ALA A 82 -6.92 -5.72 -5.84
CA ALA A 82 -6.89 -7.13 -6.23
C ALA A 82 -6.43 -7.32 -7.69
N SER A 83 -6.94 -6.50 -8.61
CA SER A 83 -6.54 -6.53 -10.02
C SER A 83 -5.06 -6.21 -10.18
N ASP A 84 -4.56 -5.30 -9.35
CA ASP A 84 -3.14 -4.98 -9.30
C ASP A 84 -2.27 -6.14 -8.81
N HIS A 85 -2.70 -6.80 -7.73
CA HIS A 85 -2.04 -7.99 -7.21
C HIS A 85 -1.93 -9.09 -8.26
N GLN A 86 -3.01 -9.31 -9.03
CA GLN A 86 -3.01 -10.26 -10.15
C GLN A 86 -2.00 -9.84 -11.24
N LYS A 87 -2.02 -8.56 -11.65
CA LYS A 87 -1.12 -8.02 -12.67
C LYS A 87 0.36 -8.22 -12.31
N TYR A 88 0.69 -8.05 -11.02
CA TYR A 88 2.05 -8.14 -10.53
C TYR A 88 2.40 -9.48 -9.87
N LYS A 89 1.54 -10.49 -10.01
CA LYS A 89 1.78 -11.86 -9.49
C LYS A 89 2.10 -11.88 -7.99
N VAL A 90 1.42 -11.02 -7.23
CA VAL A 90 1.44 -11.08 -5.77
C VAL A 90 0.80 -12.40 -5.33
N ASN A 91 1.35 -13.06 -4.31
CA ASN A 91 0.81 -14.31 -3.81
C ASN A 91 -0.67 -14.11 -3.41
N PRO A 92 -1.63 -14.92 -3.92
CA PRO A 92 -3.05 -14.76 -3.59
C PRO A 92 -3.35 -14.72 -2.08
N ALA A 93 -2.59 -15.47 -1.27
CA ALA A 93 -2.75 -15.48 0.20
C ALA A 93 -2.51 -14.09 0.82
N VAL A 94 -1.70 -13.23 0.19
CA VAL A 94 -1.50 -11.84 0.64
C VAL A 94 -2.79 -11.04 0.50
N MET A 95 -3.57 -11.27 -0.58
CA MET A 95 -4.85 -10.58 -0.75
C MET A 95 -5.84 -11.04 0.31
N GLU A 96 -5.88 -12.33 0.63
CA GLU A 96 -6.71 -12.86 1.72
C GLU A 96 -6.38 -12.17 3.05
N LEU A 97 -5.09 -12.08 3.40
CA LEU A 97 -4.64 -11.39 4.62
C LEU A 97 -4.98 -9.89 4.62
N LEU A 98 -4.85 -9.20 3.48
CA LEU A 98 -5.25 -7.80 3.35
C LEU A 98 -6.76 -7.60 3.53
N LEU A 99 -7.56 -8.55 3.02
CA LEU A 99 -9.02 -8.52 3.18
C LEU A 99 -9.44 -8.79 4.63
N ASP A 100 -8.68 -9.57 5.40
CA ASP A 100 -8.91 -9.70 6.84
C ASP A 100 -8.67 -8.35 7.56
N CYS A 101 -7.70 -7.56 7.09
CA CYS A 101 -7.44 -6.21 7.58
C CYS A 101 -8.48 -5.15 7.14
N ARG A 102 -9.45 -5.51 6.28
CA ARG A 102 -10.50 -4.61 5.76
C ARG A 102 -11.45 -4.10 6.84
N THR A 103 -11.59 -4.83 7.95
CA THR A 103 -12.48 -4.42 9.04
C THR A 103 -12.07 -3.02 9.54
N GLY A 104 -12.98 -2.04 9.42
CA GLY A 104 -12.71 -0.64 9.75
C GLY A 104 -12.02 0.20 8.66
N LYS A 105 -11.87 -0.33 7.45
CA LYS A 105 -11.25 0.35 6.28
C LYS A 105 -12.16 0.29 5.05
N PRO A 106 -13.37 0.89 5.11
CA PRO A 106 -14.26 0.93 3.96
C PRO A 106 -13.63 1.70 2.79
N LEU A 107 -13.66 1.12 1.60
CA LEU A 107 -13.35 1.81 0.35
C LEU A 107 -14.64 1.91 -0.48
N GLU A 108 -14.66 2.79 -1.47
CA GLU A 108 -15.78 2.82 -2.41
C GLU A 108 -15.80 1.50 -3.20
N GLU A 109 -16.76 0.64 -2.89
CA GLU A 109 -17.07 -0.51 -3.73
C GLU A 109 -17.89 0.01 -4.91
N GLN A 110 -17.31 0.00 -6.10
CA GLN A 110 -18.08 0.22 -7.32
C GLN A 110 -19.06 -0.95 -7.44
N TYR A 111 -20.27 -0.78 -6.90
CA TYR A 111 -21.41 -1.59 -7.32
C TYR A 111 -21.65 -1.25 -8.78
N ALA A 112 -21.13 -2.06 -9.69
CA ALA A 112 -21.62 -2.09 -11.05
C ALA A 112 -23.11 -2.44 -10.95
N VAL A 113 -23.97 -1.42 -11.10
CA VAL A 113 -25.39 -1.66 -11.31
C VAL A 113 -25.50 -2.38 -12.64
N ALA A 114 -26.09 -3.57 -12.58
CA ALA A 114 -26.28 -4.50 -13.70
C ALA A 114 -27.06 -3.89 -14.87
#